data_AF-A0A165N654-F1
#
_entry.id   AF-A0A165N654-F1
#
_cell.length_a   1.000
_cell.length_b   1.000
_cell.length_c   1.000
_cell.angle_alpha   90.00
_cell.angle_beta   90.00
_cell.angle_gamma   90.00
#
_symmetry.space_group_name_H-M   'P 1'
#
loop_
_entity.id
_entity.type
_entity.pdbx_description
1 polymer ?
#
loop_
_entity_poly.entity_id
_entity_poly.type
_entity_poly.pdbx_seq_one_letter_code
_entity_poly.pdbx_strand_id
1 'polypeptide(L)'
;MSSASSSAASSSSVSIPATAAAGGLTITKPPQTATSYYKIAPSNNITFAWNFTSLLVTPTSLTVSAVCENGNTYPVGPTDGIIPGTATQVVWDLWSWNEANPATPLAVETYTLEIWGDLGRDAVATGGQLSSNMDLQFALYSPASYTPLSSWTCAGCNVNGALSDYVAHPAFASLVVTFVVMFLSGYTLLRQAFH
;
A
#
# COMPACT_ATOMS: atom_id res chain seq x y z
N MET A 1 -28.37 -36.15 -52.91
CA MET A 1 -28.95 -35.11 -52.03
C MET A 1 -28.02 -34.98 -50.83
N SER A 2 -27.16 -33.97 -50.81
CA SER A 2 -26.37 -33.63 -49.62
C SER A 2 -26.23 -32.11 -49.58
N SER A 3 -27.14 -31.46 -48.86
CA SER A 3 -27.14 -30.01 -48.67
C SER A 3 -26.13 -29.70 -47.56
N ALA A 4 -25.02 -29.05 -47.89
CA ALA A 4 -24.07 -28.52 -46.91
C ALA A 4 -24.61 -27.18 -46.39
N SER A 5 -25.08 -27.17 -45.15
CA SER A 5 -25.52 -25.98 -44.43
C SER A 5 -24.31 -25.12 -44.08
N SER A 6 -24.05 -24.05 -44.82
CA SER A 6 -23.05 -23.06 -44.47
C SER A 6 -23.58 -22.18 -43.33
N SER A 7 -23.14 -22.43 -42.10
CA SER A 7 -23.40 -21.57 -40.94
C SER A 7 -22.73 -20.22 -41.18
N ALA A 8 -23.53 -19.19 -41.49
CA ALA A 8 -23.05 -17.82 -41.59
C ALA A 8 -22.62 -17.32 -40.20
N ALA A 9 -21.33 -17.10 -40.00
CA ALA A 9 -20.83 -16.40 -38.83
C ALA A 9 -21.30 -14.93 -38.91
N SER A 10 -22.21 -14.55 -38.04
CA SER A 10 -22.70 -13.18 -37.91
C SER A 10 -21.58 -12.30 -37.33
N SER A 11 -20.85 -11.60 -38.20
CA SER A 11 -19.92 -10.54 -37.81
C SER A 11 -20.72 -9.29 -37.42
N SER A 12 -20.79 -8.96 -36.13
CA SER A 12 -21.31 -7.68 -35.67
C SER A 12 -20.26 -6.59 -35.90
N SER A 13 -20.45 -5.75 -36.92
CA SER A 13 -19.61 -4.56 -37.13
C SER A 13 -20.09 -3.42 -36.24
N VAL A 14 -19.26 -2.98 -35.29
CA VAL A 14 -19.52 -1.78 -34.50
C VAL A 14 -19.09 -0.55 -35.31
N SER A 15 -20.02 0.33 -35.64
CA SER A 15 -19.72 1.61 -36.29
C SER A 15 -19.32 2.65 -35.24
N ILE A 16 -18.04 3.03 -35.22
CA ILE A 16 -17.52 4.09 -34.33
C ILE A 16 -17.61 5.43 -35.06
N PRO A 17 -18.36 6.43 -34.53
CA PRO A 17 -18.38 7.77 -35.11
C PRO A 17 -16.99 8.41 -35.13
N ALA A 18 -16.65 9.17 -36.18
CA ALA A 18 -15.37 9.88 -36.25
C ALA A 18 -15.17 10.93 -35.13
N THR A 19 -16.26 11.36 -34.50
CA THR A 19 -16.28 12.29 -33.36
C THR A 19 -16.27 11.59 -32.00
N ALA A 20 -16.20 10.25 -31.96
CA ALA A 20 -16.21 9.50 -30.71
C ALA A 20 -14.97 9.83 -29.88
N ALA A 21 -15.18 10.23 -28.63
CA ALA A 21 -14.12 10.35 -27.65
C ALA A 21 -13.52 8.97 -27.34
N ALA A 22 -12.27 8.94 -26.87
CA ALA A 22 -11.68 7.71 -26.37
C ALA A 22 -12.49 7.19 -25.18
N GLY A 23 -12.69 5.88 -25.13
CA GLY A 23 -13.29 5.22 -23.99
C GLY A 23 -12.33 5.23 -22.80
N GLY A 24 -12.88 5.30 -21.61
CA GLY A 24 -12.12 5.29 -20.37
C GLY A 24 -12.88 4.59 -19.26
N LEU A 25 -12.25 4.57 -18.09
CA LEU A 25 -12.90 4.21 -16.84
C LEU A 25 -12.55 5.25 -15.79
N THR A 26 -13.46 5.44 -14.85
CA THR A 26 -13.28 6.34 -13.72
C THR A 26 -13.46 5.54 -12.44
N ILE A 27 -12.45 5.58 -11.57
CA ILE A 27 -12.45 4.86 -10.30
C ILE A 27 -13.52 5.45 -9.38
N THR A 28 -14.38 4.58 -8.85
CA THR A 28 -15.42 4.90 -7.87
C THR A 28 -15.07 4.41 -6.47
N LYS A 29 -14.25 3.34 -6.37
CA LYS A 29 -13.72 2.85 -5.10
C LYS A 29 -12.25 2.46 -5.23
N PRO A 30 -11.39 2.92 -4.29
CA PRO A 30 -11.70 3.92 -3.25
C PRO A 30 -11.93 5.32 -3.84
N PRO A 31 -12.54 6.25 -3.09
CA PRO A 31 -12.63 7.64 -3.49
C PRO A 31 -11.22 8.25 -3.69
N GLN A 32 -10.97 8.86 -4.84
CA GLN A 32 -9.66 9.45 -5.19
C GLN A 32 -9.39 10.82 -4.52
N THR A 33 -10.16 11.19 -3.49
CA THR A 33 -9.97 12.45 -2.74
C THR A 33 -8.78 12.40 -1.78
N ALA A 34 -8.31 11.21 -1.42
CA ALA A 34 -7.16 10.97 -0.56
C ALA A 34 -6.53 9.61 -0.84
N THR A 35 -5.24 9.45 -0.51
CA THR A 35 -4.55 8.16 -0.59
C THR A 35 -5.20 7.16 0.35
N SER A 36 -5.56 6.01 -0.19
CA SER A 36 -6.15 4.91 0.59
C SER A 36 -5.08 3.97 1.11
N TYR A 37 -5.25 3.50 2.35
CA TYR A 37 -4.31 2.59 3.03
C TYR A 37 -5.02 1.28 3.33
N TYR A 38 -4.41 0.17 2.92
CA TYR A 38 -4.98 -1.17 3.09
C TYR A 38 -4.08 -2.07 3.90
N LYS A 39 -4.69 -2.81 4.82
CA LYS A 39 -3.99 -3.70 5.73
C LYS A 39 -3.80 -5.07 5.09
N ILE A 40 -2.56 -5.56 5.06
CA ILE A 40 -2.25 -6.94 4.74
C ILE A 40 -2.58 -7.80 5.98
N ALA A 41 -3.79 -8.34 6.05
CA ALA A 41 -4.25 -9.16 7.16
C ALA A 41 -5.38 -10.13 6.74
N PRO A 42 -5.61 -11.23 7.48
CA PRO A 42 -6.72 -12.13 7.21
C PRO A 42 -8.06 -11.38 7.18
N SER A 43 -8.94 -11.76 6.25
CA SER A 43 -10.28 -11.17 6.08
C SER A 43 -10.29 -9.65 5.82
N ASN A 44 -9.20 -9.11 5.25
CA ASN A 44 -9.06 -7.70 4.88
C ASN A 44 -8.90 -7.55 3.36
N ASN A 45 -10.01 -7.74 2.64
CA ASN A 45 -10.04 -7.72 1.19
C ASN A 45 -10.16 -6.26 0.70
N ILE A 46 -9.41 -5.90 -0.33
CA ILE A 46 -9.57 -4.63 -1.04
C ILE A 46 -10.64 -4.79 -2.11
N THR A 47 -11.51 -3.80 -2.29
CA THR A 47 -12.40 -3.72 -3.45
C THR A 47 -12.07 -2.48 -4.27
N PHE A 48 -11.66 -2.70 -5.51
CA PHE A 48 -11.56 -1.64 -6.51
C PHE A 48 -12.81 -1.65 -7.37
N ALA A 49 -13.39 -0.48 -7.63
CA ALA A 49 -14.57 -0.35 -8.49
C ALA A 49 -14.46 0.89 -9.37
N TRP A 50 -15.11 0.84 -10.53
CA TRP A 50 -15.08 1.90 -11.55
C TRP A 50 -16.36 1.93 -12.38
N ASN A 51 -16.54 3.02 -13.12
CA ASN A 51 -17.55 3.15 -14.17
C ASN A 51 -16.85 3.38 -15.51
N PHE A 52 -17.36 2.77 -16.58
CA PHE A 52 -16.89 3.06 -17.93
C PHE A 52 -17.46 4.38 -18.45
N THR A 53 -16.66 5.09 -19.25
CA THR A 53 -17.03 6.35 -19.90
C THR A 53 -16.72 6.25 -21.39
N SER A 54 -17.62 6.75 -22.24
CA SER A 54 -17.42 6.83 -23.69
C SER A 54 -16.99 5.52 -24.39
N LEU A 55 -17.33 4.36 -23.80
CA LEU A 55 -16.95 3.05 -24.31
C LEU A 55 -18.00 2.55 -25.31
N LEU A 56 -17.61 2.35 -26.57
CA LEU A 56 -18.45 1.83 -27.65
C LEU A 56 -18.08 0.40 -28.04
N VAL A 57 -16.82 0.03 -27.83
CA VAL A 57 -16.30 -1.32 -28.02
C VAL A 57 -15.90 -1.86 -26.65
N THR A 58 -16.68 -2.83 -26.15
CA THR A 58 -16.34 -3.52 -24.91
C THR A 58 -15.18 -4.47 -25.14
N PRO A 59 -14.09 -4.40 -24.35
CA PRO A 59 -13.01 -5.37 -24.46
C PRO A 59 -13.49 -6.77 -24.06
N THR A 60 -12.78 -7.80 -24.48
CA THR A 60 -13.06 -9.18 -24.07
C THR A 60 -12.67 -9.43 -22.62
N SER A 61 -11.52 -8.86 -22.21
CA SER A 61 -11.00 -8.94 -20.86
C SER A 61 -10.42 -7.61 -20.40
N LEU A 62 -10.39 -7.40 -19.09
CA LEU A 62 -9.55 -6.37 -18.48
C LEU A 62 -8.37 -7.05 -17.81
N THR A 63 -7.20 -6.43 -17.95
CA THR A 63 -6.05 -6.73 -17.10
C THR A 63 -5.96 -5.66 -16.02
N VAL A 64 -5.89 -6.08 -14.77
CA VAL A 64 -5.79 -5.25 -13.57
C VAL A 64 -4.49 -5.60 -12.87
N SER A 65 -3.60 -4.63 -12.74
CA SER A 65 -2.28 -4.81 -12.14
C SER A 65 -2.01 -3.71 -11.12
N ALA A 66 -1.29 -4.05 -10.05
CA ALA A 66 -0.78 -3.12 -9.06
C ALA A 66 0.72 -2.99 -9.24
N VAL A 67 1.17 -1.83 -9.71
CA VAL A 67 2.59 -1.52 -9.90
C VAL A 67 3.11 -0.87 -8.63
N CYS A 68 4.04 -1.54 -7.96
CA CYS A 68 4.67 -1.09 -6.72
C CYS A 68 5.83 -0.14 -7.00
N GLU A 69 6.09 0.79 -6.07
CA GLU A 69 7.22 1.72 -6.19
C GLU A 69 8.60 1.03 -6.28
N ASN A 70 8.77 -0.16 -5.67
CA ASN A 70 9.96 -1.00 -5.86
C ASN A 70 10.15 -1.57 -7.28
N GLY A 71 9.22 -1.35 -8.21
CA GLY A 71 9.28 -1.82 -9.59
C GLY A 71 8.63 -3.19 -9.85
N ASN A 72 8.15 -3.88 -8.82
CA ASN A 72 7.39 -5.12 -9.00
C ASN A 72 5.95 -4.83 -9.42
N THR A 73 5.40 -5.68 -10.28
CA THR A 73 3.99 -5.62 -10.70
C THR A 73 3.26 -6.85 -10.21
N TYR A 74 2.13 -6.65 -9.54
CA TYR A 74 1.32 -7.73 -8.98
C TYR A 74 -0.04 -7.79 -9.67
N PRO A 75 -0.49 -8.97 -10.10
CA PRO A 75 -1.84 -9.11 -10.64
C PRO A 75 -2.89 -8.89 -9.54
N VAL A 76 -3.94 -8.13 -9.85
CA VAL A 76 -4.98 -7.77 -8.88
C VAL A 76 -6.22 -8.62 -9.09
N GLY A 77 -6.71 -9.21 -8.00
CA GLY A 77 -7.93 -10.00 -8.00
C GLY A 77 -7.68 -11.51 -7.92
N PRO A 78 -8.75 -12.32 -8.02
CA PRO A 78 -8.68 -13.77 -7.83
C PRO A 78 -8.17 -14.55 -9.05
N THR A 79 -8.04 -13.89 -10.20
CA THR A 79 -7.83 -14.53 -11.52
C THR A 79 -6.56 -14.01 -12.19
N ASP A 80 -5.45 -13.94 -11.46
CA ASP A 80 -4.15 -13.48 -11.97
C ASP A 80 -4.23 -12.16 -12.76
N GLY A 81 -5.08 -11.23 -12.30
CA GLY A 81 -5.22 -9.91 -12.89
C GLY A 81 -6.14 -9.85 -14.11
N ILE A 82 -6.63 -10.98 -14.63
CA ILE A 82 -7.48 -11.02 -15.82
C ILE A 82 -8.94 -11.21 -15.41
N ILE A 83 -9.80 -10.24 -15.72
CA ILE A 83 -11.23 -10.27 -15.39
C ILE A 83 -12.09 -10.02 -16.64
N PRO A 84 -13.39 -10.32 -16.63
CA PRO A 84 -14.26 -10.04 -17.78
C PRO A 84 -14.25 -8.56 -18.18
N GLY A 85 -14.27 -8.28 -19.48
CA GLY A 85 -14.26 -6.91 -20.03
C GLY A 85 -15.41 -6.00 -19.57
N THR A 86 -16.51 -6.61 -19.10
CA THR A 86 -17.69 -5.92 -18.55
C THR A 86 -17.62 -5.70 -17.04
N ALA A 87 -16.58 -6.19 -16.37
CA ALA A 87 -16.46 -6.05 -14.92
C ALA A 87 -16.31 -4.57 -14.53
N THR A 88 -17.03 -4.18 -13.48
CA THR A 88 -16.99 -2.83 -12.90
C THR A 88 -16.35 -2.80 -11.52
N GLN A 89 -15.92 -3.97 -11.03
CA GLN A 89 -15.24 -4.12 -9.76
C GLN A 89 -14.37 -5.37 -9.73
N VAL A 90 -13.34 -5.35 -8.88
CA VAL A 90 -12.51 -6.50 -8.55
C VAL A 90 -12.20 -6.48 -7.05
N VAL A 91 -12.23 -7.67 -6.44
CA VAL A 91 -11.89 -7.87 -5.03
C VAL A 91 -10.54 -8.56 -4.96
N TRP A 92 -9.62 -8.02 -4.18
CA TRP A 92 -8.26 -8.54 -4.02
C TRP A 92 -8.00 -8.92 -2.56
N ASP A 93 -7.65 -10.19 -2.35
CA ASP A 93 -7.27 -10.71 -1.05
C ASP A 93 -5.73 -10.69 -0.92
N LEU A 94 -5.23 -9.68 -0.23
CA LEU A 94 -3.79 -9.47 -0.01
C LEU A 94 -3.17 -10.59 0.82
N TRP A 95 -3.92 -11.11 1.79
CA TRP A 95 -3.42 -12.11 2.71
C TRP A 95 -3.25 -13.44 1.98
N SER A 96 -4.30 -13.89 1.31
CA SER A 96 -4.26 -15.13 0.51
C SER A 96 -3.22 -15.05 -0.61
N TRP A 97 -3.03 -13.86 -1.20
CA TRP A 97 -1.96 -13.64 -2.19
C TRP A 97 -0.56 -13.88 -1.60
N ASN A 98 -0.26 -13.29 -0.43
CA ASN A 98 1.04 -13.44 0.21
C ASN A 98 1.32 -14.89 0.63
N GLU A 99 0.30 -15.58 1.15
CA GLU A 99 0.42 -17.00 1.52
C GLU A 99 0.72 -17.88 0.30
N ALA A 100 0.12 -17.58 -0.85
CA ALA A 100 0.35 -18.31 -2.10
C ALA A 100 1.69 -17.95 -2.77
N ASN A 101 2.22 -16.76 -2.53
CA ASN A 101 3.40 -16.21 -3.20
C ASN A 101 4.53 -15.83 -2.21
N PRO A 102 5.07 -16.79 -1.42
CA PRO A 102 6.07 -16.50 -0.40
C PRO A 102 7.42 -16.02 -0.97
N ALA A 103 7.70 -16.29 -2.26
CA ALA A 103 8.91 -15.84 -2.93
C ALA A 103 8.86 -14.35 -3.32
N THR A 104 7.65 -13.80 -3.51
CA THR A 104 7.41 -12.43 -3.97
C THR A 104 6.22 -11.84 -3.20
N PRO A 105 6.35 -11.63 -1.88
CA PRO A 105 5.27 -11.07 -1.07
C PRO A 105 5.03 -9.60 -1.43
N LEU A 106 3.82 -9.13 -1.17
CA LEU A 106 3.47 -7.72 -1.31
C LEU A 106 4.31 -6.87 -0.35
N ALA A 107 4.95 -5.84 -0.91
CA ALA A 107 5.71 -4.86 -0.15
C ALA A 107 4.79 -3.85 0.56
N VAL A 108 5.27 -3.32 1.69
CA VAL A 108 4.61 -2.27 2.47
C VAL A 108 5.00 -0.90 1.88
N GLU A 109 4.45 -0.60 0.71
CA GLU A 109 4.78 0.59 -0.10
C GLU A 109 3.52 1.15 -0.80
N THR A 110 3.71 2.18 -1.61
CA THR A 110 2.69 2.73 -2.50
C THR A 110 2.62 1.94 -3.81
N TYR A 111 1.41 1.83 -4.35
CA TYR A 111 1.07 1.12 -5.57
C TYR A 111 0.21 2.01 -6.46
N THR A 112 0.46 1.93 -7.76
CA THR A 112 -0.42 2.48 -8.79
C THR A 112 -1.26 1.35 -9.36
N LEU A 113 -2.59 1.49 -9.30
CA LEU A 113 -3.52 0.56 -9.95
C LEU A 113 -3.55 0.90 -11.44
N GLU A 114 -3.24 -0.09 -12.26
CA GLU A 114 -3.30 -0.01 -13.70
C GLU A 114 -4.37 -0.95 -14.25
N ILE A 115 -5.26 -0.44 -15.09
CA ILE A 115 -6.33 -1.21 -15.74
C ILE A 115 -6.29 -0.97 -17.23
N TRP A 116 -6.25 -2.02 -18.03
CA TRP A 116 -6.30 -1.93 -19.50
C TRP A 116 -7.07 -3.09 -20.13
N GLY A 117 -7.48 -2.93 -21.39
CA GLY A 117 -8.20 -3.95 -22.16
C GLY A 117 -7.33 -4.64 -23.21
N ASP A 118 -7.97 -5.24 -24.22
CA ASP A 118 -7.31 -6.08 -25.24
C ASP A 118 -6.23 -5.35 -26.07
N LEU A 119 -6.28 -4.02 -26.16
CA LEU A 119 -5.29 -3.23 -26.91
C LEU A 119 -3.93 -3.16 -26.19
N GLY A 120 -3.87 -3.56 -24.92
CA GLY A 120 -2.69 -3.51 -24.09
C GLY A 120 -2.55 -2.23 -23.27
N ARG A 121 -1.53 -2.22 -22.42
CA ARG A 121 -1.24 -1.15 -21.45
C ARG A 121 -0.90 0.18 -22.12
N ASP A 122 -0.07 0.14 -23.16
CA ASP A 122 0.46 1.32 -23.87
C ASP A 122 -0.31 1.63 -25.16
N ALA A 123 -1.56 1.17 -25.24
CA ALA A 123 -2.41 1.40 -26.40
C ALA A 123 -2.66 2.89 -26.64
N VAL A 124 -2.61 3.31 -27.90
CA VAL A 124 -2.97 4.67 -28.28
C VAL A 124 -4.47 4.86 -28.08
N ALA A 125 -4.84 5.92 -27.35
CA ALA A 125 -6.23 6.28 -27.10
C ALA A 125 -7.00 6.42 -28.42
N THR A 126 -8.00 5.55 -28.61
CA THR A 126 -8.80 5.46 -29.84
C THR A 126 -10.26 5.63 -29.51
N GLY A 127 -11.00 6.37 -30.36
CA GLY A 127 -12.41 6.67 -30.16
C GLY A 127 -13.23 5.41 -29.88
N GLY A 128 -14.04 5.42 -28.82
CA GLY A 128 -14.90 4.30 -28.44
C GLY A 128 -14.20 3.06 -27.86
N GLN A 129 -12.86 3.00 -27.84
CA GLN A 129 -12.10 1.90 -27.25
C GLN A 129 -11.56 2.28 -25.88
N LEU A 130 -11.35 1.29 -25.01
CA LEU A 130 -10.85 1.53 -23.66
C LEU A 130 -9.38 1.97 -23.69
N SER A 131 -9.11 3.14 -23.12
CA SER A 131 -7.76 3.60 -22.79
C SER A 131 -7.31 3.04 -21.44
N SER A 132 -6.01 2.84 -21.26
CA SER A 132 -5.47 2.42 -19.97
C SER A 132 -5.73 3.48 -18.89
N ASN A 133 -6.01 3.02 -17.67
CA ASN A 133 -6.21 3.86 -16.51
C ASN A 133 -5.09 3.62 -15.49
N MET A 134 -4.51 4.70 -14.97
CA MET A 134 -3.43 4.68 -13.99
C MET A 134 -3.66 5.72 -12.88
N ASP A 135 -4.93 6.14 -12.68
CA ASP A 135 -5.24 7.33 -11.87
C ASP A 135 -5.25 7.05 -10.37
N LEU A 136 -5.34 5.77 -9.97
CA LEU A 136 -5.47 5.40 -8.56
C LEU A 136 -4.13 4.99 -7.97
N GLN A 137 -3.73 5.71 -6.93
CA GLN A 137 -2.65 5.30 -6.02
C GLN A 137 -3.20 4.88 -4.66
N PHE A 138 -2.62 3.82 -4.09
CA PHE A 138 -2.95 3.31 -2.76
C PHE A 138 -1.70 2.75 -2.08
N ALA A 139 -1.70 2.65 -0.76
CA ALA A 139 -0.58 2.10 -0.01
C ALA A 139 -1.00 0.85 0.76
N LEU A 140 -0.08 -0.10 0.88
CA LEU A 140 -0.25 -1.30 1.70
C LEU A 140 0.54 -1.18 3.00
N TYR A 141 0.01 -1.75 4.09
CA TYR A 141 0.73 -1.83 5.36
C TYR A 141 0.49 -3.17 6.07
N SER A 142 1.47 -3.60 6.86
CA SER A 142 1.36 -4.81 7.68
C SER A 142 1.08 -4.45 9.15
N PRO A 143 0.33 -5.29 9.90
CA PRO A 143 0.24 -5.16 11.34
C PRO A 143 1.61 -5.40 12.00
N ALA A 144 1.91 -4.63 13.05
CA ALA A 144 3.03 -4.95 13.93
C ALA A 144 2.80 -6.33 14.59
N SER A 145 3.87 -7.11 14.75
CA SER A 145 3.84 -8.37 15.48
C SER A 145 3.35 -8.14 16.91
N TYR A 146 2.39 -8.95 17.36
CA TYR A 146 1.90 -8.88 18.74
C TYR A 146 3.02 -9.24 19.71
N THR A 147 3.40 -8.30 20.56
CA THR A 147 4.29 -8.55 21.70
C THR A 147 3.42 -8.79 22.93
N PRO A 148 3.50 -9.98 23.56
CA PRO A 148 2.79 -10.25 24.80
C PRO A 148 3.12 -9.21 25.86
N LEU A 149 2.12 -8.81 26.66
CA LEU A 149 2.29 -7.81 27.72
C LEU A 149 3.40 -8.21 28.72
N SER A 150 3.61 -9.50 28.93
CA SER A 150 4.69 -10.04 29.78
C SER A 150 6.11 -9.75 29.24
N SER A 151 6.24 -9.47 27.95
CA SER A 151 7.51 -9.17 27.26
C SER A 151 7.62 -7.72 26.78
N TRP A 152 6.58 -6.92 26.98
CA TRP A 152 6.55 -5.52 26.56
C TRP A 152 7.19 -4.63 27.63
N THR A 153 8.29 -3.98 27.29
CA THR A 153 8.98 -3.03 28.17
C THR A 153 8.71 -1.61 27.68
N CYS A 154 8.01 -0.80 28.47
CA CYS A 154 7.84 0.61 28.20
C CYS A 154 9.13 1.37 28.55
N ALA A 155 9.84 1.88 27.54
CA ALA A 155 11.09 2.62 27.70
C ALA A 155 10.97 3.86 28.62
N GLY A 156 9.76 4.42 28.79
CA GLY A 156 9.52 5.59 29.66
C GLY A 156 8.70 5.32 30.92
N CYS A 157 8.13 4.12 31.11
CA CYS A 157 7.25 3.84 32.25
C CYS A 157 8.00 3.24 33.44
N ASN A 158 9.25 2.80 33.25
CA ASN A 158 10.08 2.30 34.33
C ASN A 158 10.79 3.46 35.05
N VAL A 159 10.07 4.16 35.93
CA VAL A 159 10.64 5.20 36.82
C VAL A 159 11.76 4.67 37.73
N ASN A 160 11.90 3.34 37.87
CA ASN A 160 13.00 2.71 38.60
C ASN A 160 14.29 2.56 37.76
N GLY A 161 14.21 2.71 36.43
CA GLY A 161 15.38 2.76 35.53
C GLY A 161 15.98 4.16 35.35
N ALA A 162 15.20 5.21 35.66
CA ALA A 162 15.65 6.60 35.58
C ALA A 162 16.85 6.89 36.49
N LEU A 163 17.01 6.17 37.60
CA LEU A 163 18.20 6.30 38.45
C LEU A 163 19.49 5.86 37.73
N SER A 164 19.43 4.84 36.88
CA SER A 164 20.61 4.35 36.16
C SER A 164 21.05 5.32 35.06
N ASP A 165 20.10 5.94 34.34
CA ASP A 165 20.41 6.95 33.33
C ASP A 165 20.84 8.29 33.95
N TYR A 166 20.30 8.66 35.12
CA TYR A 166 20.76 9.84 35.86
C TYR A 166 22.18 9.66 36.42
N VAL A 167 22.53 8.47 36.93
CA VAL A 167 23.88 8.18 37.43
C VAL A 167 24.91 8.11 36.29
N ALA A 168 24.50 7.68 35.09
CA ALA A 168 25.34 7.68 33.90
C ALA A 168 25.49 9.07 33.24
N HIS A 169 24.65 10.05 33.59
CA HIS A 169 24.72 11.38 33.01
C HIS A 169 25.88 12.20 33.62
N PRO A 170 26.80 12.75 32.81
CA PRO A 170 28.00 13.45 33.30
C PRO A 170 27.70 14.68 34.18
N ALA A 171 26.49 15.23 34.10
CA ALA A 171 26.03 16.35 34.92
C ALA A 171 25.77 15.95 36.39
N PHE A 172 25.40 14.70 36.65
CA PHE A 172 25.23 14.20 38.01
C PHE A 172 26.58 13.98 38.69
N ALA A 173 27.55 13.40 37.97
CA ALA A 173 28.90 13.20 38.45
C ALA A 173 29.60 14.53 38.82
N SER A 174 29.44 15.58 38.01
CA SER A 174 30.03 16.90 38.28
C SER A 174 29.41 17.57 39.51
N LEU A 175 28.10 17.44 39.72
CA LEU A 175 27.43 17.93 40.93
C LEU A 175 27.94 17.23 42.19
N VAL A 176 28.04 15.90 42.18
CA VAL A 176 28.55 15.13 43.34
C VAL A 176 29.99 15.53 43.68
N VAL A 177 30.86 15.66 42.68
CA VAL A 177 32.25 16.09 42.88
C VAL A 177 32.32 17.50 43.48
N THR A 178 31.47 18.43 43.02
CA THR A 178 31.45 19.80 43.53
C THR A 178 31.02 19.85 45.00
N PHE A 179 30.02 19.05 45.39
CA PHE A 179 29.59 18.94 46.79
C PHE A 179 30.70 18.38 47.69
N VAL A 180 31.43 17.37 47.23
CA VAL A 180 32.55 16.79 47.99
C VAL A 180 33.67 17.81 48.17
N VAL A 181 34.02 18.56 47.12
CA VAL A 181 35.05 19.62 47.20
C VAL A 181 34.60 20.71 48.17
N MET A 182 33.35 21.17 48.11
CA MET A 182 32.81 22.17 49.04
C MET A 182 32.89 21.69 50.49
N PHE A 183 32.54 20.43 50.77
CA PHE A 183 32.61 19.88 52.13
C PHE A 183 34.05 19.78 52.64
N LEU A 184 34.98 19.30 51.82
CA LEU A 184 36.39 19.18 52.21
C LEU A 184 37.03 20.56 52.41
N SER A 185 36.78 21.52 51.52
CA SER A 185 37.24 22.89 51.67
C SER A 185 36.64 23.57 52.90
N GLY A 186 35.34 23.42 53.14
CA GLY A 186 34.67 23.93 54.34
C GLY A 186 35.24 23.34 55.63
N TYR A 187 35.51 22.02 55.64
CA TYR A 187 36.13 21.35 56.79
C TYR A 187 37.55 21.86 57.06
N THR A 188 38.35 22.09 56.02
CA THR A 188 39.72 22.64 56.19
C THR A 188 39.71 24.07 56.74
N LEU A 189 38.77 24.91 56.31
CA LEU A 189 38.64 26.29 56.81
C LEU A 189 38.17 26.32 58.27
N LEU A 190 37.20 25.48 58.63
CA LEU A 190 36.76 25.35 60.03
C LEU A 190 37.91 24.86 60.92
N ARG A 191 38.69 23.87 60.47
CA ARG A 191 39.80 23.33 61.25
C ARG A 191 40.96 24.33 61.43
N GLN A 192 41.17 25.23 60.46
CA GLN A 192 42.13 26.33 60.58
C GLN A 192 41.63 27.48 61.46
N ALA A 193 40.32 27.68 61.60
CA ALA A 193 39.74 28.71 62.47
C ALA A 193 39.71 28.31 63.97
N PHE A 194 39.89 27.02 64.28
CA PHE A 194 39.91 26.48 65.66
C PHE A 194 41.33 26.19 66.19
N HIS A 195 42.37 26.67 65.49
CA HIS A 195 43.77 26.69 65.93
C HIS A 195 44.28 28.14 65.98
#